data_AF-A0A2M7WR40-F1
#
_entry.id   AF-A0A2M7WR40-F1
#
_cell.length_a   1.000
_cell.length_b   1.000
_cell.length_c   1.000
_cell.angle_alpha   90.00
_cell.angle_beta   90.00
_cell.angle_gamma   90.00
#
_symmetry.space_group_name_H-M   'P 1'
#
loop_
_entity.id
_entity.type
_entity.pdbx_description
1 polymer ?
#
loop_
_entity_poly.entity_id
_entity_poly.type
_entity_poly.pdbx_seq_one_letter_code
_entity_poly.pdbx_strand_id
1 'polypeptide(L)'
;MCGFAEKVITYTEDFDQTSFVVSGLNYDATLRNMELIGESATHIPDEVRKTESQIPWRMIIATRNQLIHGYLGIDNDTLWSMIKDDVPELLAQLYALRDNK
;
A
#
# COMPACT_ATOMS: atom_id res chain seq x y z
N MET A 1 7.23 -7.14 1.06
CA MET A 1 6.68 -5.77 1.01
C MET A 1 6.83 -5.15 -0.37
N CYS A 2 8.05 -4.95 -0.91
CA CYS A 2 8.26 -4.40 -2.27
C CYS A 2 7.40 -5.08 -3.34
N GLY A 3 7.44 -6.41 -3.42
CA GLY A 3 6.63 -7.16 -4.40
C GLY A 3 5.11 -7.01 -4.27
N PHE A 4 4.59 -6.61 -3.11
CA PHE A 4 3.16 -6.29 -2.97
C PHE A 4 2.85 -4.87 -3.48
N ALA A 5 3.73 -3.91 -3.19
CA ALA A 5 3.62 -2.55 -3.73
C ALA A 5 3.78 -2.52 -5.26
N GLU A 6 4.72 -3.29 -5.81
CA GLU A 6 4.87 -3.48 -7.27
C GLU A 6 3.58 -3.99 -7.89
N LYS A 7 2.94 -5.00 -7.30
CA LYS A 7 1.65 -5.54 -7.80
C LYS A 7 0.53 -4.51 -7.75
N VAL A 8 0.43 -3.70 -6.70
CA VAL A 8 -0.55 -2.61 -6.64
C VAL A 8 -0.37 -1.66 -7.81
N ILE A 9 0.86 -1.28 -8.12
CA ILE A 9 1.17 -0.39 -9.24
C ILE A 9 0.80 -1.07 -10.57
N THR A 10 1.23 -2.31 -10.80
CA THR A 10 0.95 -3.04 -12.04
C THR A 10 -0.55 -3.28 -12.26
N TYR A 11 -1.31 -3.60 -11.23
CA TYR A 11 -2.75 -3.86 -11.37
C TYR A 11 -3.58 -2.61 -11.62
N THR A 12 -2.97 -1.42 -11.50
CA THR A 12 -3.65 -0.12 -11.59
C THR A 12 -3.07 0.79 -12.68
N GLU A 13 -2.09 0.33 -13.45
CA GLU A 13 -1.34 1.16 -14.40
C GLU A 13 -2.21 1.70 -15.54
N ASP A 14 -3.12 0.89 -16.07
CA ASP A 14 -3.99 1.21 -17.20
C ASP A 14 -5.38 1.73 -16.80
N PHE A 15 -5.58 2.01 -15.51
CA PHE A 15 -6.87 2.46 -14.99
C PHE A 15 -6.85 3.92 -14.57
N ASP A 16 -7.97 4.59 -14.81
CA ASP A 16 -8.39 5.71 -13.97
C ASP A 16 -9.21 5.18 -12.78
N GLN A 17 -9.52 6.05 -11.81
CA GLN A 17 -10.29 5.63 -10.64
C GLN A 17 -11.63 4.98 -11.00
N THR A 18 -12.38 5.57 -11.94
CA THR A 18 -13.74 5.12 -12.25
C THR A 18 -13.71 3.72 -12.84
N SER A 19 -12.81 3.49 -13.80
CA SER A 19 -12.60 2.18 -14.43
C SER A 19 -11.98 1.16 -13.47
N PHE A 20 -11.11 1.60 -12.54
CA PHE A 20 -10.53 0.75 -11.51
C PHE A 20 -11.59 0.19 -10.55
N VAL A 21 -12.46 1.04 -10.01
CA VAL A 21 -13.45 0.64 -9.00
C VAL A 21 -14.42 -0.44 -9.51
N VAL A 22 -14.70 -0.44 -10.82
CA VAL A 22 -15.61 -1.43 -11.45
C VAL A 22 -14.88 -2.61 -12.09
N SER A 23 -13.55 -2.67 -12.00
CA SER A 23 -12.72 -3.70 -12.66
C SER A 23 -12.83 -5.09 -12.02
N GLY A 24 -13.44 -5.21 -10.84
CA GLY A 24 -13.66 -6.46 -10.11
C GLY A 24 -12.35 -7.12 -9.68
N LEU A 25 -11.74 -7.92 -10.57
CA LEU A 25 -10.52 -8.67 -10.29
C LEU A 25 -9.34 -7.75 -9.93
N ASN A 26 -9.10 -6.67 -10.69
CA ASN A 26 -7.98 -5.77 -10.41
C ASN A 26 -8.21 -4.99 -9.12
N TYR A 27 -9.46 -4.59 -8.86
CA TYR A 27 -9.87 -3.99 -7.60
C TYR A 27 -9.54 -4.92 -6.41
N ASP A 28 -10.13 -6.11 -6.38
CA ASP A 28 -9.92 -7.08 -5.30
C ASP A 28 -8.45 -7.47 -5.12
N ALA A 29 -7.72 -7.68 -6.22
CA ALA A 29 -6.30 -8.03 -6.18
C ALA A 29 -5.45 -6.87 -5.65
N THR A 30 -5.74 -5.64 -6.03
CA THR A 30 -5.04 -4.44 -5.55
C THR A 30 -5.23 -4.29 -4.05
N LEU A 31 -6.48 -4.35 -3.62
CA LEU A 31 -6.91 -4.26 -2.24
C LEU A 31 -6.24 -5.31 -1.35
N ARG A 32 -6.20 -6.56 -1.82
CA ARG A 32 -5.48 -7.63 -1.14
C ARG A 32 -3.98 -7.34 -0.98
N ASN A 33 -3.34 -6.77 -2.01
CA ASN A 33 -1.93 -6.43 -1.89
C ASN A 33 -1.70 -5.25 -0.93
N MET A 34 -2.60 -4.26 -0.87
CA MET A 34 -2.53 -3.19 0.13
C MET A 34 -2.61 -3.72 1.56
N GLU A 35 -3.49 -4.70 1.83
CA GLU A 35 -3.54 -5.38 3.14
C GLU A 35 -2.21 -6.08 3.46
N LEU A 36 -1.62 -6.77 2.48
CA LEU A 36 -0.36 -7.49 2.64
C LEU A 36 0.84 -6.56 2.85
N ILE A 37 0.81 -5.34 2.29
CA ILE A 37 1.79 -4.29 2.60
C ILE A 37 1.71 -3.94 4.09
N GLY A 38 0.52 -3.63 4.60
CA GLY A 38 0.36 -3.28 6.01
C GLY A 38 0.65 -4.43 6.97
N GLU A 39 0.26 -5.65 6.63
CA GLU A 39 0.64 -6.86 7.38
C GLU A 39 2.16 -7.02 7.43
N SER A 40 2.84 -6.88 6.28
CA SER A 40 4.31 -6.93 6.23
C SER A 40 4.96 -5.87 7.11
N ALA A 41 4.37 -4.66 7.19
CA ALA A 41 4.88 -3.57 8.02
C ALA A 41 4.81 -3.88 9.53
N THR A 42 3.89 -4.75 9.97
CA THR A 42 3.83 -5.20 11.37
C THR A 42 5.03 -6.05 11.76
N HIS A 43 5.60 -6.79 10.81
CA HIS A 43 6.73 -7.70 10.99
C HIS A 43 8.09 -7.02 10.84
N ILE A 44 8.13 -5.75 10.44
CA ILE A 44 9.39 -4.99 10.41
C ILE A 44 9.84 -4.70 11.84
N PRO A 45 11.11 -4.99 12.20
CA PRO A 45 11.63 -4.76 13.55
C PRO A 45 11.47 -3.31 14.00
N ASP A 46 11.15 -3.13 15.28
CA ASP A 46 10.92 -1.82 15.89
C ASP A 46 12.08 -0.85 15.69
N GLU A 47 13.32 -1.34 15.78
CA GLU A 47 14.53 -0.54 15.59
C GLU A 47 14.62 0.02 14.17
N VAL A 48 14.25 -0.78 13.16
CA VAL A 48 14.21 -0.34 11.76
C VAL A 48 13.11 0.71 11.60
N ARG A 49 11.91 0.48 12.17
CA ARG A 49 10.81 1.45 12.08
C ARG A 49 11.12 2.78 12.76
N LYS A 50 11.89 2.76 13.84
CA LYS A 50 12.34 3.97 14.56
C LYS A 50 13.42 4.72 13.80
N THR A 51 14.35 3.99 13.18
CA THR A 51 15.46 4.59 12.41
C THR A 51 14.94 5.19 11.10
N GLU A 52 14.09 4.45 10.39
CA GLU A 52 13.51 4.83 9.11
C GLU A 52 12.17 5.56 9.31
N SER A 53 12.20 6.64 10.08
CA SER A 53 11.00 7.39 10.51
C SER A 53 10.32 8.19 9.40
N GLN A 54 10.99 8.38 8.26
CA GLN A 54 10.40 8.98 7.06
C GLN A 54 9.33 8.08 6.43
N ILE A 55 9.42 6.75 6.63
CA ILE A 55 8.38 5.82 6.19
C ILE A 55 7.25 5.88 7.22
N PRO A 56 6.00 6.16 6.82
CA PRO A 56 4.87 6.33 7.74
C PRO A 56 4.33 4.97 8.25
N TRP A 57 5.17 4.17 8.92
CA TRP A 57 4.87 2.79 9.34
C TRP A 57 3.53 2.64 10.07
N ARG A 58 3.23 3.55 10.99
CA ARG A 58 1.98 3.51 11.76
C ARG A 58 0.75 3.66 10.87
N MET A 59 0.83 4.55 9.87
CA MET A 59 -0.24 4.77 8.92
C MET A 59 -0.43 3.56 8.02
N ILE A 60 0.66 2.99 7.50
CA ILE A 60 0.64 1.80 6.65
C ILE A 60 -0.03 0.61 7.38
N ILE A 61 0.30 0.40 8.66
CA ILE A 61 -0.34 -0.64 9.48
C ILE A 61 -1.82 -0.32 9.73
N ALA A 62 -2.16 0.94 9.98
CA ALA A 62 -3.54 1.37 10.19
C ALA A 62 -4.40 1.18 8.94
N THR A 63 -3.86 1.46 7.75
CA THR A 63 -4.55 1.22 6.47
C THR A 63 -4.97 -0.25 6.35
N ARG A 64 -4.11 -1.21 6.68
CA ARG A 64 -4.49 -2.64 6.71
C ARG A 64 -5.71 -2.89 7.58
N ASN A 65 -5.77 -2.31 8.79
CA ASN A 65 -6.93 -2.48 9.67
C ASN A 65 -8.21 -1.92 9.06
N GLN A 66 -8.13 -0.80 8.36
CA GLN A 66 -9.28 -0.20 7.70
C GLN A 66 -9.79 -1.06 6.52
N LEU A 67 -8.87 -1.63 5.72
CA LEU A 67 -9.20 -2.45 4.56
C LEU A 67 -9.85 -3.80 4.96
N ILE A 68 -9.30 -4.49 5.96
CA ILE A 68 -9.80 -5.82 6.39
C ILE A 68 -11.20 -5.78 7.02
N HIS A 69 -11.64 -4.61 7.49
CA HIS A 69 -12.99 -4.41 8.01
C HIS A 69 -14.01 -4.09 6.90
N GLY A 70 -13.66 -4.38 5.64
CA GLY A 70 -14.57 -4.33 4.50
C GLY A 70 -14.66 -2.96 3.85
N TYR A 71 -13.55 -2.21 3.80
CA TYR A 71 -13.50 -0.87 3.19
C TYR A 71 -14.42 0.16 3.85
N LEU A 72 -15.06 -0.19 4.98
CA LEU A 72 -16.01 0.66 5.67
C LEU A 72 -15.32 1.98 6.07
N GLY A 73 -15.62 3.06 5.36
CA GLY A 73 -15.14 4.41 5.66
C GLY A 73 -13.95 4.91 4.84
N ILE A 74 -13.45 4.17 3.83
CA ILE A 74 -12.55 4.73 2.81
C ILE A 74 -13.36 4.98 1.53
N ASP A 75 -13.42 6.23 1.09
CA ASP A 75 -13.99 6.55 -0.22
C ASP A 75 -13.01 6.26 -1.36
N ASN A 76 -13.54 6.17 -2.59
CA ASN A 76 -12.76 5.83 -3.77
C ASN A 76 -11.67 6.87 -4.08
N ASP A 77 -11.87 8.14 -3.71
CA ASP A 77 -10.88 9.22 -3.89
C ASP A 77 -9.65 8.99 -3.02
N THR A 78 -9.89 8.71 -1.75
CA THR A 78 -8.86 8.39 -0.77
C THR A 78 -8.11 7.12 -1.17
N LEU A 79 -8.83 6.06 -1.53
CA LEU A 79 -8.21 4.81 -1.97
C LEU A 79 -7.35 5.02 -3.22
N TRP A 80 -7.86 5.77 -4.20
CA TRP A 80 -7.14 6.01 -5.44
C TRP A 80 -5.88 6.87 -5.24
N SER A 81 -5.94 7.90 -4.38
CA SER A 81 -4.75 8.67 -4.02
C SER A 81 -3.71 7.80 -3.31
N MET A 82 -4.11 6.94 -2.37
CA MET A 82 -3.16 5.99 -1.76
C MET A 82 -2.48 5.10 -2.81
N ILE A 83 -3.23 4.61 -3.79
CA ILE A 83 -2.71 3.75 -4.87
C ILE A 83 -1.74 4.52 -5.77
N LYS A 84 -2.08 5.74 -6.18
CA LYS A 84 -1.33 6.50 -7.19
C LYS A 84 -0.18 7.33 -6.62
N ASP A 85 -0.28 7.74 -5.37
CA ASP A 85 0.67 8.65 -4.74
C ASP A 85 1.48 7.93 -3.66
N ASP A 86 0.81 7.38 -2.64
CA ASP A 86 1.48 6.85 -1.46
C ASP A 86 2.23 5.53 -1.72
N VAL A 87 1.65 4.62 -2.51
CA VAL A 87 2.26 3.31 -2.78
C VAL A 87 3.56 3.43 -3.61
N PRO A 88 3.62 4.22 -4.70
CA PRO A 88 4.87 4.48 -5.41
C PRO A 88 5.94 5.13 -4.51
N GLU A 89 5.56 6.11 -3.68
CA GLU A 89 6.50 6.74 -2.74
C GLU A 89 7.05 5.71 -1.75
N LEU A 90 6.18 4.90 -1.15
CA LEU A 90 6.58 3.82 -0.25
C LEU A 90 7.53 2.84 -0.93
N LEU A 91 7.25 2.44 -2.18
CA LEU A 91 8.12 1.51 -2.91
C LEU A 91 9.52 2.08 -3.10
N ALA A 92 9.64 3.37 -3.45
CA ALA A 92 10.92 4.05 -3.57
C ALA A 92 11.69 4.08 -2.23
N GLN A 93 11.00 4.39 -1.13
CA GLN A 93 11.60 4.39 0.21
C GLN A 93 12.07 2.97 0.62
N LEU A 94 11.29 1.93 0.29
CA LEU A 94 11.65 0.54 0.59
C LEU A 94 12.87 0.05 -0.21
N TYR A 95 13.03 0.47 -1.47
CA TYR A 95 14.23 0.17 -2.24
C TYR A 95 15.46 0.88 -1.69
N ALA A 96 15.34 2.17 -1.34
CA ALA A 96 16.43 2.90 -0.70
C ALA A 96 16.88 2.21 0.61
N LEU A 97 15.94 1.71 1.41
CA LEU A 97 16.25 0.96 2.62
C LEU A 97 16.97 -0.37 2.34
N ARG A 98 16.62 -1.05 1.25
CA ARG A 98 17.28 -2.30 0.85
C ARG A 98 18.72 -2.05 0.39
N ASP A 99 18.94 -0.99 -0.38
CA ASP A 99 20.22 -0.71 -1.02
C ASP A 99 21.23 -0.01 -0.06
N ASN A 100 20.74 0.54 1.07
CA ASN A 100 21.56 1.09 2.15
C ASN A 100 22.05 0.03 3.19
N LYS A 101 21.86 -1.26 2.91
CA LYS A 101 22.34 -2.39 3.73
C LYS A 101 23.23 -3.31 2.92
#